data_AF-A0A522PNV8-F1
#
_entry.id   AF-A0A522PNV8-F1
#
_cell.length_a   1.000
_cell.length_b   1.000
_cell.length_c   1.000
_cell.angle_alpha   90.00
_cell.angle_beta   90.00
_cell.angle_gamma   90.00
#
_symmetry.space_group_name_H-M   'P 1'
#
loop_
_entity.id
_entity.type
_entity.pdbx_description
1 polymer ?
#
loop_
_entity_poly.entity_id
_entity_poly.type
_entity_poly.pdbx_seq_one_letter_code
_entity_poly.pdbx_strand_id
1 'polypeptide(L)'
;MIAAATTAGGTIVAHKVSEGSPDRTTASAPATPSNQGPAAEAEAEEPSDEPKKRTRVARAKSYPPSTLESVLQVADAIRESGRKELGLIELAKAMQPERSPGSSGFRVLITGSADYGMTKGNYRSPVISLTDRGMAYARPRDDSERSEAIQQASLAPALFARLYNAIAPNKWPSDANVENILVRDHGVPSEFAPEAAKIAKENARFAGLLQQAKGGYWLVLNPELSRVAAAPGEPADEDEAEAEEAPGDEGTPAGGGTRSGGGTPPKDEQRRFEQSDPGVPDRVFVSHSKNAALLEQVKTILEFGRFLPIVAEEEETTAIPVPEKVLSSMRKCGSAVISVSADEAERRDDGTYGINQNVLIEIGAAFALYDRRVVLVVDKRVQLPSNLQGLYRSEYEGDELGWTAGMKLQKALTNFREH
;
A
#
# COMPACT_ATOMS: atom_id res chain seq x y z
N MET A 1 22.97 25.60 -71.27
CA MET A 1 23.21 27.06 -71.07
C MET A 1 23.41 27.29 -69.57
N ILE A 2 24.46 28.04 -69.19
CA ILE A 2 24.54 29.06 -68.09
C ILE A 2 23.79 28.70 -66.76
N ALA A 3 24.45 28.28 -65.66
CA ALA A 3 25.12 29.06 -64.58
C ALA A 3 24.12 29.76 -63.59
N ALA A 4 24.38 30.04 -62.29
CA ALA A 4 25.53 29.95 -61.36
C ALA A 4 24.97 29.80 -59.90
N ALA A 5 25.56 29.08 -58.91
CA ALA A 5 26.74 29.34 -58.03
C ALA A 5 26.48 30.16 -56.72
N THR A 6 27.26 29.85 -55.66
CA THR A 6 27.58 30.65 -54.41
C THR A 6 26.83 30.28 -53.11
N THR A 7 27.39 30.17 -51.88
CA THR A 7 28.76 29.88 -51.31
C THR A 7 28.66 29.58 -49.79
N ALA A 8 29.67 28.88 -49.24
CA ALA A 8 30.18 28.66 -47.85
C ALA A 8 29.72 29.58 -46.66
N GLY A 9 30.06 29.35 -45.38
CA GLY A 9 31.03 28.45 -44.70
C GLY A 9 31.09 28.80 -43.19
N GLY A 10 31.99 28.22 -42.38
CA GLY A 10 31.97 28.47 -40.93
C GLY A 10 33.29 28.34 -40.14
N THR A 11 33.14 28.40 -38.82
CA THR A 11 34.00 27.84 -37.75
C THR A 11 35.28 28.58 -37.26
N ILE A 12 35.52 28.53 -35.93
CA ILE A 12 36.78 28.80 -35.16
C ILE A 12 37.09 30.34 -35.04
N VAL A 13 37.65 30.95 -33.97
CA VAL A 13 38.83 30.63 -33.12
C VAL A 13 38.76 31.19 -31.68
N ALA A 14 39.49 30.56 -30.75
CA ALA A 14 39.82 31.04 -29.41
C ALA A 14 41.06 31.99 -29.39
N HIS A 15 41.37 32.64 -28.26
CA HIS A 15 42.69 33.25 -28.05
C HIS A 15 43.22 33.27 -26.60
N LYS A 16 44.52 33.60 -26.48
CA LYS A 16 45.50 33.37 -25.39
C LYS A 16 46.30 34.71 -25.17
N VAL A 17 47.06 35.04 -24.10
CA VAL A 17 47.96 34.31 -23.16
C VAL A 17 48.19 35.14 -21.85
N SER A 18 48.87 34.55 -20.84
CA SER A 18 49.80 35.21 -19.87
C SER A 18 49.21 35.99 -18.67
N GLU A 19 49.91 36.18 -17.53
CA GLU A 19 51.32 35.89 -17.14
C GLU A 19 51.48 35.78 -15.60
N GLY A 20 52.64 35.32 -15.09
CA GLY A 20 53.11 35.68 -13.73
C GLY A 20 53.21 34.58 -12.66
N SER A 21 54.45 34.19 -12.36
CA SER A 21 54.95 33.52 -11.13
C SER A 21 56.23 34.30 -10.73
N PRO A 22 56.89 34.14 -9.56
CA PRO A 22 56.65 33.26 -8.41
C PRO A 22 56.73 33.97 -7.02
N ASP A 23 56.63 33.22 -5.92
CA ASP A 23 57.76 32.92 -5.00
C ASP A 23 57.41 32.74 -3.48
N ARG A 24 58.09 31.75 -2.88
CA ARG A 24 58.57 31.61 -1.48
C ARG A 24 57.72 31.86 -0.21
N THR A 25 57.44 30.71 0.44
CA THR A 25 57.85 30.31 1.82
C THR A 25 57.31 30.97 3.10
N THR A 26 57.02 30.09 4.07
CA THR A 26 57.13 30.26 5.56
C THR A 26 56.19 31.25 6.24
N ALA A 27 55.91 31.18 7.55
CA ALA A 27 55.76 30.06 8.50
C ALA A 27 55.25 30.64 9.84
N SER A 28 54.52 29.85 10.62
CA SER A 28 54.26 30.03 12.07
C SER A 28 53.46 31.25 12.57
N ALA A 29 52.64 30.99 13.59
CA ALA A 29 52.09 31.96 14.54
C ALA A 29 53.16 32.30 15.64
N PRO A 30 52.89 33.00 16.78
CA PRO A 30 51.62 33.58 17.26
C PRO A 30 51.75 34.96 17.97
N ALA A 31 50.72 35.33 18.76
CA ALA A 31 50.76 36.06 20.04
C ALA A 31 50.19 37.50 20.13
N THR A 32 49.58 37.71 21.31
CA THR A 32 48.81 38.84 21.84
C THR A 32 49.63 40.09 22.17
N PRO A 33 48.95 41.22 22.51
CA PRO A 33 49.29 41.86 23.79
C PRO A 33 48.07 42.18 24.68
N SER A 34 48.33 42.37 25.97
CA SER A 34 47.37 42.64 27.06
C SER A 34 47.70 43.94 27.78
N ASN A 35 46.68 44.66 28.30
CA ASN A 35 46.83 45.68 29.36
C ASN A 35 45.45 45.94 30.04
N GLN A 36 45.18 45.46 31.25
CA GLN A 36 45.28 46.12 32.58
C GLN A 36 44.31 47.30 32.85
N GLY A 37 43.63 47.26 34.01
CA GLY A 37 42.53 48.16 34.44
C GLY A 37 42.96 49.46 35.16
N PRO A 38 42.18 50.01 36.14
CA PRO A 38 41.76 49.25 37.35
C PRO A 38 40.39 49.58 38.02
N ALA A 39 39.98 48.68 38.92
CA ALA A 39 39.24 48.81 40.21
C ALA A 39 38.08 49.81 40.44
N ALA A 40 36.92 49.30 40.86
CA ALA A 40 36.41 49.39 42.27
C ALA A 40 35.15 48.51 42.48
N GLU A 41 34.82 48.17 43.72
CA GLU A 41 33.85 47.11 44.10
C GLU A 41 32.39 47.58 44.23
N ALA A 42 31.44 46.72 43.86
CA ALA A 42 30.12 46.60 44.47
C ALA A 42 29.48 45.24 44.10
N GLU A 43 29.01 44.48 45.09
CA GLU A 43 28.33 43.20 44.88
C GLU A 43 26.88 43.40 44.41
N ALA A 44 26.49 42.69 43.34
CA ALA A 44 25.10 42.41 43.01
C ALA A 44 25.03 41.08 42.23
N GLU A 45 24.12 40.19 42.63
CA GLU A 45 23.93 38.89 41.97
C GLU A 45 23.37 39.07 40.55
N GLU A 46 24.09 38.59 39.54
CA GLU A 46 23.48 38.26 38.24
C GLU A 46 23.26 36.73 38.13
N PRO A 47 22.10 36.27 37.64
CA PRO A 47 21.80 34.84 37.58
C PRO A 47 22.65 34.16 36.50
N SER A 48 23.37 33.11 36.88
CA SER A 48 24.04 32.23 35.92
C SER A 48 23.01 31.47 35.09
N ASP A 49 22.71 31.97 33.89
CA ASP A 49 21.92 31.27 32.87
C ASP A 49 22.76 30.15 32.24
N GLU A 50 23.07 29.12 33.05
CA GLU A 50 23.56 27.86 32.53
C GLU A 50 22.49 27.27 31.60
N PRO A 51 22.83 26.90 30.35
CA PRO A 51 21.88 26.33 29.43
C PRO A 51 21.45 24.95 29.95
N LYS A 52 20.37 24.92 30.73
CA LYS A 52 19.76 23.69 31.24
C LYS A 52 19.56 22.75 30.06
N LYS A 53 20.37 21.69 30.03
CA LYS A 53 20.22 20.57 29.09
C LYS A 53 18.82 20.01 29.30
N ARG A 54 17.87 20.48 28.50
CA ARG A 54 16.54 19.91 28.41
C ARG A 54 16.76 18.47 27.98
N THR A 55 16.60 17.54 28.92
CA THR A 55 16.46 16.12 28.66
C THR A 55 15.19 15.96 27.84
N ARG A 56 15.33 16.20 26.54
CA ARG A 56 14.30 15.97 25.54
C ARG A 56 14.05 14.47 25.59
N VAL A 57 12.98 14.07 26.28
CA VAL A 57 12.38 12.75 26.14
C VAL A 57 12.06 12.64 24.66
N ALA A 58 12.95 11.98 23.92
CA ALA A 58 12.83 11.87 22.49
C ALA A 58 11.64 10.97 22.23
N ARG A 59 10.49 11.58 21.88
CA ARG A 59 9.33 10.83 21.40
C ARG A 59 9.84 9.89 20.31
N ALA A 60 9.73 8.59 20.56
CA ALA A 60 10.13 7.58 19.59
C ALA A 60 9.47 7.89 18.25
N LYS A 61 10.25 7.89 17.17
CA LYS A 61 9.70 8.09 15.83
C LYS A 61 8.70 6.96 15.59
N SER A 62 7.45 7.30 15.27
CA SER A 62 6.37 6.33 15.00
C SER A 62 6.48 5.69 13.61
N TYR A 63 7.69 5.69 13.03
CA TYR A 63 8.01 5.22 11.69
C TYR A 63 9.51 4.89 11.58
N PRO A 64 9.91 3.98 10.68
CA PRO A 64 11.31 3.64 10.45
C PRO A 64 12.08 4.83 9.86
N PRO A 65 13.28 5.18 10.36
CA PRO A 65 14.12 6.22 9.78
C PRO A 65 14.84 5.78 8.48
N SER A 66 14.59 4.55 8.02
CA SER A 66 15.17 3.95 6.82
C SER A 66 14.06 3.60 5.82
N THR A 67 14.35 3.67 4.52
CA THR A 67 13.42 3.22 3.47
C THR A 67 13.30 1.69 3.47
N LEU A 68 12.17 1.19 2.98
CA LEU A 68 11.95 -0.24 2.77
C LEU A 68 13.09 -0.85 1.94
N GLU A 69 13.39 -0.25 0.79
CA GLU A 69 14.49 -0.67 -0.09
C GLU A 69 15.82 -0.86 0.64
N SER A 70 16.18 0.05 1.56
CA SER A 70 17.43 -0.03 2.31
C SER A 70 17.46 -1.20 3.31
N VAL A 71 16.33 -1.54 3.95
CA VAL A 71 16.27 -2.62 4.95
C VAL A 71 16.15 -4.01 4.33
N LEU A 72 15.74 -4.11 3.06
CA LEU A 72 15.65 -5.39 2.34
C LEU A 72 17.01 -6.08 2.21
N GLN A 73 18.12 -5.32 2.28
CA GLN A 73 19.49 -5.85 2.37
C GLN A 73 19.68 -6.84 3.54
N VAL A 74 18.92 -6.69 4.63
CA VAL A 74 18.91 -7.66 5.75
C VAL A 74 18.32 -9.00 5.30
N ALA A 75 17.17 -8.96 4.61
CA ALA A 75 16.51 -10.15 4.11
C ALA A 75 17.29 -10.82 2.98
N ASP A 76 17.93 -10.03 2.11
CA ASP A 76 18.83 -10.52 1.05
C ASP A 76 20.09 -11.21 1.60
N ALA A 77 20.71 -10.67 2.67
CA ALA A 77 21.83 -11.35 3.31
C ALA A 77 21.44 -12.71 3.93
N ILE A 78 20.25 -12.81 4.53
CA ILE A 78 19.72 -14.10 5.01
C ILE A 78 19.39 -15.03 3.84
N ARG A 79 18.78 -14.51 2.75
CA ARG A 79 18.49 -15.24 1.51
C ARG A 79 19.74 -15.94 0.98
N GLU A 80 20.83 -15.18 0.81
CA GLU A 80 22.09 -15.60 0.21
C GLU A 80 22.87 -16.62 1.06
N SER A 81 22.69 -16.59 2.38
CA SER A 81 23.25 -17.62 3.27
C SER A 81 22.64 -19.03 3.10
N GLY A 82 21.53 -19.16 2.36
CA GLY A 82 20.75 -20.41 2.26
C GLY A 82 19.91 -20.75 3.51
N ARG A 83 20.20 -20.14 4.67
CA ARG A 83 19.49 -20.36 5.94
C ARG A 83 18.17 -19.57 6.01
N LYS A 84 17.37 -19.79 7.06
CA LYS A 84 16.17 -18.96 7.39
C LYS A 84 16.48 -17.86 8.40
N GLU A 85 17.65 -17.93 9.03
CA GLU A 85 18.11 -17.08 10.12
C GLU A 85 19.64 -17.03 10.14
N LEU A 86 20.20 -15.95 10.68
CA LEU A 86 21.63 -15.74 10.87
C LEU A 86 21.93 -15.20 12.26
N GLY A 87 23.09 -15.56 12.82
CA GLY A 87 23.61 -14.88 14.00
C GLY A 87 23.98 -13.43 13.67
N LEU A 88 23.84 -12.52 14.63
CA LEU A 88 24.03 -11.07 14.40
C LEU A 88 25.38 -10.71 13.74
N ILE A 89 26.46 -11.41 14.13
CA ILE A 89 27.81 -11.23 13.59
C ILE A 89 27.93 -11.80 12.16
N GLU A 90 27.24 -12.90 11.86
CA GLU A 90 27.20 -13.51 10.52
C GLU A 90 26.44 -12.60 9.55
N LEU A 91 25.28 -12.08 9.98
CA LEU A 91 24.47 -11.13 9.24
C LEU A 91 25.23 -9.84 8.92
N ALA A 92 25.94 -9.26 9.91
CA ALA A 92 26.77 -8.08 9.69
C ALA A 92 27.85 -8.31 8.61
N LYS A 93 28.54 -9.45 8.67
CA LYS A 93 29.56 -9.84 7.68
C LYS A 93 28.95 -10.06 6.29
N ALA A 94 27.77 -10.66 6.21
CA ALA A 94 27.07 -10.92 4.96
C ALA A 94 26.58 -9.62 4.29
N MET A 95 26.04 -8.68 5.07
CA MET A 95 25.56 -7.40 4.54
C MET A 95 26.69 -6.44 4.14
N GLN A 96 27.69 -6.27 5.01
CA GLN A 96 28.72 -5.24 4.86
C GLN A 96 30.08 -5.75 5.38
N PRO A 97 30.85 -6.51 4.57
CA PRO A 97 32.10 -7.16 4.97
C PRO A 97 33.14 -6.25 5.64
N GLU A 98 33.13 -4.95 5.32
CA GLU A 98 34.08 -3.94 5.82
C GLU A 98 33.57 -3.11 7.02
N ARG A 99 32.35 -3.34 7.52
CA ARG A 99 31.77 -2.55 8.63
C ARG A 99 31.60 -3.36 9.91
N SER A 100 31.79 -2.68 11.04
CA SER A 100 31.62 -3.27 12.36
C SER A 100 30.15 -3.66 12.64
N PRO A 101 29.88 -4.86 13.18
CA PRO A 101 28.56 -5.25 13.71
C PRO A 101 28.02 -4.30 14.80
N GLY A 102 28.90 -3.51 15.43
CA GLY A 102 28.52 -2.47 16.40
C GLY A 102 28.05 -1.15 15.79
N SER A 103 28.08 -0.99 14.46
CA SER A 103 27.77 0.28 13.81
C SER A 103 26.29 0.69 13.99
N SER A 104 26.06 1.98 14.23
CA SER A 104 24.71 2.55 14.40
C SER A 104 23.83 2.31 13.17
N GLY A 105 24.40 2.43 11.97
CA GLY A 105 23.70 2.14 10.72
C GLY A 105 23.21 0.69 10.60
N PHE A 106 24.00 -0.29 11.03
CA PHE A 106 23.58 -1.70 11.03
C PHE A 106 22.42 -1.96 12.00
N ARG A 107 22.47 -1.38 13.21
CA ARG A 107 21.37 -1.47 14.18
C ARG A 107 20.08 -0.85 13.64
N VAL A 108 20.18 0.31 12.98
CA VAL A 108 19.04 0.98 12.32
C VAL A 108 18.44 0.11 11.21
N LEU A 109 19.26 -0.55 10.39
CA LEU A 109 18.76 -1.46 9.35
C LEU A 109 18.03 -2.68 9.92
N ILE A 110 18.53 -3.28 11.02
CA ILE A 110 17.83 -4.39 11.70
C ILE A 110 16.49 -3.92 12.27
N THR A 111 16.49 -2.82 13.04
CA THR A 111 15.25 -2.30 13.63
C THR A 111 14.23 -1.97 12.54
N GLY A 112 14.63 -1.28 11.48
CA GLY A 112 13.75 -1.01 10.34
C GLY A 112 13.26 -2.29 9.65
N SER A 113 14.11 -3.32 9.50
CA SER A 113 13.71 -4.61 8.93
C SER A 113 12.61 -5.30 9.76
N ALA A 114 12.67 -5.18 11.09
CA ALA A 114 11.59 -5.60 11.98
C ALA A 114 10.34 -4.72 11.85
N ASP A 115 10.49 -3.38 11.79
CA ASP A 115 9.36 -2.44 11.66
C ASP A 115 8.56 -2.62 10.36
N TYR A 116 9.23 -2.94 9.24
CA TYR A 116 8.60 -3.30 7.97
C TYR A 116 8.08 -4.77 7.96
N GLY A 117 8.28 -5.50 9.05
CA GLY A 117 7.87 -6.90 9.24
C GLY A 117 8.58 -7.89 8.31
N MET A 118 9.84 -7.61 7.95
CA MET A 118 10.68 -8.48 7.12
C MET A 118 11.44 -9.53 7.95
N THR A 119 11.81 -9.19 9.18
CA THR A 119 12.54 -10.07 10.10
C THR A 119 11.94 -10.09 11.51
N LYS A 120 12.15 -11.18 12.24
CA LYS A 120 11.97 -11.25 13.71
C LYS A 120 13.33 -11.11 14.41
N GLY A 121 13.31 -10.50 15.60
CA GLY A 121 14.50 -10.17 16.38
C GLY A 121 14.95 -8.71 16.22
N ASN A 122 15.67 -8.21 17.22
CA ASN A 122 16.22 -6.86 17.28
C ASN A 122 17.76 -6.91 17.37
N TYR A 123 18.44 -5.75 17.42
CA TYR A 123 19.91 -5.70 17.43
C TYR A 123 20.59 -6.31 18.69
N ARG A 124 19.82 -6.72 19.71
CA ARG A 124 20.27 -7.47 20.90
C ARG A 124 19.98 -8.97 20.79
N SER A 125 19.09 -9.38 19.89
CA SER A 125 18.74 -10.79 19.68
C SER A 125 19.96 -11.59 19.18
N PRO A 126 20.16 -12.85 19.64
CA PRO A 126 21.30 -13.66 19.23
C PRO A 126 21.25 -14.04 17.74
N VAL A 127 20.04 -14.20 17.21
CA VAL A 127 19.75 -14.49 15.80
C VAL A 127 18.67 -13.53 15.28
N ILE A 128 18.73 -13.28 13.96
CA ILE A 128 17.70 -12.59 13.19
C ILE A 128 17.14 -13.58 12.17
N SER A 129 15.82 -13.76 12.15
CA SER A 129 15.13 -14.71 11.26
C SER A 129 14.15 -14.00 10.33
N LEU A 130 13.86 -14.59 9.17
CA LEU A 130 12.84 -14.07 8.24
C LEU A 130 11.43 -14.33 8.78
N THR A 131 10.53 -13.33 8.68
CA THR A 131 9.09 -13.55 8.84
C THR A 131 8.52 -14.28 7.62
N ASP A 132 7.23 -14.65 7.63
CA ASP A 132 6.56 -15.19 6.44
C ASP A 132 6.57 -14.18 5.27
N ARG A 133 6.41 -12.87 5.54
CA ARG A 133 6.58 -11.80 4.55
C ARG A 133 8.03 -11.68 4.07
N GLY A 134 8.99 -11.81 4.98
CA GLY A 134 10.42 -11.86 4.67
C GLY A 134 10.78 -13.03 3.77
N MET A 135 10.20 -14.20 4.02
CA MET A 135 10.31 -15.40 3.21
C MET A 135 9.66 -15.22 1.84
N ALA A 136 8.46 -14.64 1.76
CA ALA A 136 7.78 -14.32 0.50
C ALA A 136 8.58 -13.33 -0.37
N TYR A 137 9.27 -12.35 0.24
CA TYR A 137 10.20 -11.47 -0.48
C TYR A 137 11.49 -12.17 -0.93
N ALA A 138 12.10 -12.95 -0.03
CA ALA A 138 13.44 -13.52 -0.20
C ALA A 138 13.44 -14.80 -1.05
N ARG A 139 12.38 -15.61 -0.97
CA ARG A 139 12.25 -16.90 -1.65
C ARG A 139 10.81 -17.04 -2.20
N PRO A 140 10.37 -16.11 -3.07
CA PRO A 140 9.06 -16.16 -3.69
C PRO A 140 8.91 -17.40 -4.58
N ARG A 141 7.67 -17.83 -4.77
CA ARG A 141 7.26 -18.79 -5.80
C ARG A 141 7.14 -18.12 -7.17
N ASP A 142 6.77 -16.85 -7.20
CA ASP A 142 6.60 -16.03 -8.40
C ASP A 142 6.76 -14.52 -8.12
N ASP A 143 6.82 -13.71 -9.18
CA ASP A 143 7.00 -12.25 -9.07
C ASP A 143 5.80 -11.53 -8.40
N SER A 144 4.61 -12.14 -8.35
CA SER A 144 3.45 -11.58 -7.65
C SER A 144 3.63 -11.69 -6.14
N GLU A 145 3.99 -12.87 -5.63
CA GLU A 145 4.28 -13.10 -4.20
C GLU A 145 5.36 -12.13 -3.69
N ARG A 146 6.42 -11.89 -4.49
CA ARG A 146 7.45 -10.91 -4.14
C ARG A 146 6.92 -9.48 -4.12
N SER A 147 6.11 -9.10 -5.11
CA SER A 147 5.55 -7.75 -5.23
C SER A 147 4.56 -7.46 -4.10
N GLU A 148 3.69 -8.42 -3.78
CA GLU A 148 2.74 -8.37 -2.67
C GLU A 148 3.48 -8.26 -1.31
N ALA A 149 4.56 -9.02 -1.11
CA ALA A 149 5.37 -8.91 0.10
C ALA A 149 5.96 -7.50 0.30
N ILE A 150 6.46 -6.87 -0.77
CA ILE A 150 6.96 -5.48 -0.75
C ILE A 150 5.82 -4.49 -0.46
N GLN A 151 4.65 -4.68 -1.06
CA GLN A 151 3.49 -3.82 -0.85
C GLN A 151 2.97 -3.91 0.60
N GLN A 152 2.82 -5.12 1.13
CA GLN A 152 2.48 -5.35 2.55
C GLN A 152 3.54 -4.75 3.49
N ALA A 153 4.83 -4.89 3.17
CA ALA A 153 5.90 -4.31 3.97
C ALA A 153 5.79 -2.78 4.01
N SER A 154 5.55 -2.12 2.88
CA SER A 154 5.42 -0.66 2.79
C SER A 154 4.28 -0.09 3.66
N LEU A 155 3.26 -0.92 3.92
CA LEU A 155 2.08 -0.64 4.74
C LEU A 155 2.22 -1.10 6.20
N ALA A 156 3.27 -1.83 6.56
CA ALA A 156 3.41 -2.37 7.92
C ALA A 156 3.65 -1.30 9.00
N PRO A 157 4.45 -0.24 8.77
CA PRO A 157 4.52 0.88 9.70
C PRO A 157 3.18 1.62 9.77
N ALA A 158 2.56 1.62 10.96
CA ALA A 158 1.21 2.15 11.15
C ALA A 158 1.02 3.62 10.72
N LEU A 159 2.07 4.44 10.75
CA LEU A 159 2.03 5.81 10.20
C LEU A 159 1.83 5.81 8.68
N PHE A 160 2.59 4.98 7.95
CA PHE A 160 2.51 4.88 6.49
C PHE A 160 1.19 4.20 6.07
N ALA A 161 0.73 3.20 6.82
CA ALA A 161 -0.61 2.62 6.66
C ALA A 161 -1.71 3.69 6.65
N ARG A 162 -1.74 4.55 7.67
CA ARG A 162 -2.74 5.62 7.78
C ARG A 162 -2.59 6.66 6.68
N LEU A 163 -1.37 7.09 6.38
CA LEU A 163 -1.10 8.06 5.32
C LEU A 163 -1.56 7.56 3.94
N TYR A 164 -1.23 6.32 3.60
CA TYR A 164 -1.59 5.77 2.29
C TYR A 164 -3.10 5.56 2.17
N ASN A 165 -3.77 5.07 3.21
CA ASN A 165 -5.23 4.93 3.21
C ASN A 165 -5.95 6.30 3.19
N ALA A 166 -5.36 7.36 3.74
CA ALA A 166 -5.91 8.73 3.67
C ALA A 166 -5.74 9.37 2.28
N ILE A 167 -4.69 9.00 1.53
CA ILE A 167 -4.43 9.53 0.19
C ILE A 167 -5.14 8.70 -0.90
N ALA A 168 -5.15 7.37 -0.81
CA ALA A 168 -5.71 6.51 -1.85
C ALA A 168 -7.24 6.69 -2.00
N PRO A 169 -7.81 6.56 -3.22
CA PRO A 169 -7.15 6.27 -4.50
C PRO A 169 -6.71 7.55 -5.27
N ASN A 170 -6.39 8.65 -4.57
CA ASN A 170 -6.16 9.95 -5.19
C ASN A 170 -4.72 10.15 -5.70
N LYS A 171 -4.54 11.22 -6.46
CA LYS A 171 -3.22 11.73 -6.87
C LYS A 171 -2.36 12.03 -5.64
N TRP A 172 -1.10 11.58 -5.65
CA TRP A 172 -0.13 11.91 -4.60
C TRP A 172 0.02 13.44 -4.47
N PRO A 173 -0.18 14.03 -3.27
CA PRO A 173 -0.13 15.48 -3.08
C PRO A 173 1.26 16.10 -3.33
N SER A 174 1.34 17.43 -3.29
CA SER A 174 2.63 18.12 -3.16
C SER A 174 3.30 17.77 -1.83
N ASP A 175 4.63 17.86 -1.76
CA ASP A 175 5.38 17.46 -0.57
C ASP A 175 4.95 18.25 0.68
N ALA A 176 4.74 19.57 0.53
CA ALA A 176 4.16 20.42 1.58
C ALA A 176 2.74 19.99 2.02
N ASN A 177 1.91 19.43 1.13
CA ASN A 177 0.59 18.91 1.52
C ASN A 177 0.70 17.58 2.26
N VAL A 178 1.63 16.70 1.88
CA VAL A 178 1.92 15.45 2.61
C VAL A 178 2.43 15.76 4.02
N GLU A 179 3.35 16.73 4.15
CA GLU A 179 3.82 17.23 5.44
C GLU A 179 2.68 17.77 6.31
N ASN A 180 1.78 18.57 5.72
CA ASN A 180 0.60 19.09 6.42
C ASN A 180 -0.34 17.99 6.92
N ILE A 181 -0.60 16.94 6.12
CA ILE A 181 -1.41 15.77 6.53
C ILE A 181 -0.72 15.03 7.69
N LEU A 182 0.59 14.79 7.58
CA LEU A 182 1.37 14.11 8.63
C LEU A 182 1.32 14.87 9.97
N VAL A 183 1.45 16.19 9.95
CA VAL A 183 1.39 17.03 11.16
C VAL A 183 -0.02 17.09 11.73
N ARG A 184 -1.04 17.38 10.90
CA ARG A 184 -2.40 17.66 11.36
C ARG A 184 -3.21 16.41 11.70
N ASP A 185 -3.15 15.42 10.84
CA ASP A 185 -4.08 14.28 10.85
C ASP A 185 -3.43 13.01 11.43
N HIS A 186 -2.09 12.99 11.53
CA HIS A 186 -1.33 11.86 12.07
C HIS A 186 -0.39 12.23 13.23
N GLY A 187 -0.37 13.50 13.67
CA GLY A 187 0.32 13.95 14.88
C GLY A 187 1.86 13.91 14.83
N VAL A 188 2.45 13.86 13.63
CA VAL A 188 3.91 13.87 13.44
C VAL A 188 4.45 15.27 13.78
N PRO A 189 5.48 15.40 14.64
CA PRO A 189 6.14 16.68 14.88
C PRO A 189 6.66 17.32 13.58
N SER A 190 6.51 18.63 13.42
CA SER A 190 6.88 19.35 12.17
C SER A 190 8.36 19.19 11.79
N GLU A 191 9.24 19.03 12.77
CA GLU A 191 10.67 18.71 12.57
C GLU A 191 10.93 17.34 11.90
N PHE A 192 9.96 16.43 11.95
CA PHE A 192 10.05 15.07 11.40
C PHE A 192 9.18 14.85 10.16
N ALA A 193 8.18 15.71 9.93
CA ALA A 193 7.27 15.58 8.80
C ALA A 193 7.96 15.55 7.42
N PRO A 194 9.00 16.35 7.11
CA PRO A 194 9.68 16.28 5.80
C PRO A 194 10.42 14.94 5.58
N GLU A 195 11.05 14.40 6.63
CA GLU A 195 11.73 13.10 6.58
C GLU A 195 10.72 11.96 6.40
N ALA A 196 9.64 11.97 7.19
CA ALA A 196 8.56 10.98 7.09
C ALA A 196 7.86 11.03 5.72
N ALA A 197 7.58 12.22 5.19
CA ALA A 197 6.98 12.40 3.87
C ALA A 197 7.89 11.86 2.75
N LYS A 198 9.20 12.12 2.84
CA LYS A 198 10.19 11.59 1.89
C LYS A 198 10.22 10.06 1.93
N ILE A 199 10.40 9.46 3.11
CA ILE A 199 10.48 7.99 3.26
C ILE A 199 9.18 7.32 2.77
N ALA A 200 8.02 7.87 3.13
CA ALA A 200 6.72 7.37 2.67
C ALA A 200 6.58 7.43 1.14
N LYS A 201 7.03 8.52 0.49
CA LYS A 201 7.01 8.67 -0.97
C LYS A 201 7.96 7.70 -1.67
N GLU A 202 9.15 7.49 -1.12
CA GLU A 202 10.14 6.53 -1.61
C GLU A 202 9.63 5.08 -1.48
N ASN A 203 9.04 4.74 -0.33
CA ASN A 203 8.41 3.43 -0.09
C ASN A 203 7.23 3.16 -1.02
N ALA A 204 6.28 4.11 -1.15
CA ALA A 204 5.12 3.95 -2.03
C ALA A 204 5.52 3.84 -3.51
N ARG A 205 6.60 4.51 -3.92
CA ARG A 205 7.19 4.36 -5.26
C ARG A 205 7.83 2.98 -5.44
N PHE A 206 8.67 2.54 -4.50
CA PHE A 206 9.36 1.26 -4.56
C PHE A 206 8.40 0.07 -4.56
N ALA A 207 7.31 0.15 -3.78
CA ALA A 207 6.26 -0.85 -3.73
C ALA A 207 5.30 -0.84 -4.95
N GLY A 208 5.49 0.04 -5.93
CA GLY A 208 4.62 0.14 -7.10
C GLY A 208 3.20 0.66 -6.80
N LEU A 209 2.96 1.22 -5.60
CA LEU A 209 1.68 1.82 -5.23
C LEU A 209 1.44 3.16 -5.96
N LEU A 210 2.50 3.83 -6.41
CA LEU A 210 2.44 5.06 -7.20
C LEU A 210 2.42 4.78 -8.71
N GLN A 211 1.21 4.77 -9.29
CA GLN A 211 1.01 4.61 -10.73
C GLN A 211 1.11 5.96 -11.45
N GLN A 212 1.90 6.03 -12.53
CA GLN A 212 2.03 7.26 -13.31
C GLN A 212 0.87 7.43 -14.30
N ALA A 213 0.19 8.57 -14.25
CA ALA A 213 -0.86 8.92 -15.20
C ALA A 213 -0.72 10.38 -15.68
N LYS A 214 -1.62 10.81 -16.58
CA LYS A 214 -1.63 12.18 -17.10
C LYS A 214 -1.82 13.17 -15.94
N GLY A 215 -0.78 13.96 -15.65
CA GLY A 215 -0.78 14.98 -14.60
C GLY A 215 -0.17 14.57 -13.25
N GLY A 216 0.39 13.36 -13.10
CA GLY A 216 1.19 13.00 -11.91
C GLY A 216 1.14 11.52 -11.53
N TYR A 217 1.58 11.22 -10.30
CA TYR A 217 1.49 9.89 -9.69
C TYR A 217 0.19 9.76 -8.89
N TRP A 218 -0.48 8.62 -9.01
CA TRP A 218 -1.69 8.26 -8.30
C TRP A 218 -1.42 7.10 -7.35
N LEU A 219 -1.89 7.20 -6.11
CA LEU A 219 -1.69 6.16 -5.11
C LEU A 219 -2.83 5.15 -5.21
N VAL A 220 -2.50 3.91 -5.58
CA VAL A 220 -3.46 2.80 -5.71
C VAL A 220 -3.12 1.73 -4.69
N LEU A 221 -4.10 1.38 -3.85
CA LEU A 221 -4.01 0.27 -2.90
C LEU A 221 -4.91 -0.87 -3.39
N ASN A 222 -4.42 -2.10 -3.35
CA ASN A 222 -5.26 -3.28 -3.45
C ASN A 222 -6.12 -3.39 -2.17
N PRO A 223 -7.46 -3.54 -2.24
CA PRO A 223 -8.32 -3.62 -1.07
C PRO A 223 -7.89 -4.64 0.01
N GLU A 224 -7.27 -5.75 -0.38
CA GLU A 224 -6.75 -6.74 0.59
C GLU A 224 -5.55 -6.22 1.38
N LEU A 225 -4.68 -5.39 0.78
CA LEU A 225 -3.54 -4.79 1.46
C LEU A 225 -3.97 -3.79 2.54
N SER A 226 -5.03 -3.00 2.27
CA SER A 226 -5.60 -2.09 3.26
C SER A 226 -6.18 -2.81 4.48
N ARG A 227 -6.63 -4.06 4.33
CA ARG A 227 -7.07 -4.91 5.46
C ARG A 227 -5.91 -5.50 6.24
N VAL A 228 -4.89 -6.01 5.56
CA VAL A 228 -3.68 -6.56 6.21
C VAL A 228 -2.94 -5.49 7.02
N ALA A 229 -2.92 -4.23 6.56
CA ALA A 229 -2.34 -3.10 7.27
C ALA A 229 -3.10 -2.67 8.54
N ALA A 230 -4.33 -3.16 8.75
CA ALA A 230 -5.17 -2.86 9.90
C ALA A 230 -5.10 -3.91 11.02
N ALA A 231 -4.48 -5.06 10.76
CA ALA A 231 -4.13 -6.00 11.83
C ALA A 231 -2.99 -5.38 12.66
N PRO A 232 -3.11 -5.30 14.01
CA PRO A 232 -2.00 -4.89 14.84
C PRO A 232 -0.87 -5.89 14.63
N GLY A 233 0.30 -5.41 14.20
CA GLY A 233 1.51 -6.23 14.25
C GLY A 233 1.70 -6.71 15.69
N GLU A 234 2.02 -7.99 15.86
CA GLU A 234 2.40 -8.54 17.17
C GLU A 234 3.41 -7.58 17.81
N PRO A 235 3.10 -6.97 18.98
CA PRO A 235 4.06 -6.11 19.63
C PRO A 235 5.33 -6.93 19.85
N ALA A 236 6.47 -6.40 19.41
CA ALA A 236 7.74 -6.97 19.83
C ALA A 236 7.74 -6.93 21.36
N ASP A 237 8.01 -8.07 21.99
CA ASP A 237 8.09 -8.16 23.44
C ASP A 237 9.02 -7.05 23.95
N GLU A 238 8.45 -6.08 24.66
CA GLU A 238 9.20 -5.05 25.35
C GLU A 238 9.84 -5.73 26.56
N ASP A 239 10.98 -6.41 26.33
CA ASP A 239 11.88 -6.83 27.38
C ASP A 239 12.21 -5.59 28.23
N GLU A 240 11.57 -5.51 29.40
CA GLU A 240 11.86 -4.48 30.39
C GLU A 240 13.36 -4.53 30.68
N ALA A 241 14.03 -3.40 30.44
CA ALA A 241 15.44 -3.28 30.72
C ALA A 241 15.63 -3.18 32.24
N GLU A 242 15.68 -4.33 32.91
CA GLU A 242 16.15 -4.42 34.30
C GLU A 242 17.54 -3.77 34.37
N ALA A 243 17.63 -2.70 35.15
CA ALA A 243 18.89 -2.10 35.52
C ALA A 243 19.48 -2.92 36.68
N GLU A 244 20.65 -3.52 36.46
CA GLU A 244 21.39 -4.14 37.56
C GLU A 244 21.82 -3.06 38.58
N GLU A 245 21.41 -3.22 39.83
CA GLU A 245 22.21 -2.83 40.99
C GLU A 245 22.47 -4.04 41.91
N ALA A 246 23.54 -3.92 42.70
CA ALA A 246 24.30 -5.04 43.26
C ALA A 246 23.70 -5.63 44.57
N PRO A 247 24.26 -6.72 45.14
CA PRO A 247 23.50 -7.66 45.98
C PRO A 247 23.34 -7.26 47.46
N GLY A 248 22.29 -7.79 48.09
CA GLY A 248 22.01 -7.64 49.53
C GLY A 248 21.18 -8.78 50.12
N ASP A 249 21.88 -9.77 50.66
CA ASP A 249 21.66 -10.55 51.90
C ASP A 249 20.32 -11.26 52.29
N GLU A 250 20.51 -12.46 52.85
CA GLU A 250 19.68 -13.42 53.62
C GLU A 250 18.13 -13.34 53.76
N GLY A 251 17.47 -14.52 53.67
CA GLY A 251 16.13 -14.75 54.25
C GLY A 251 15.27 -15.93 53.69
N THR A 252 15.46 -17.15 54.17
CA THR A 252 14.54 -18.32 53.99
C THR A 252 13.63 -18.50 55.23
N PRO A 253 12.61 -19.42 55.28
CA PRO A 253 11.82 -20.10 54.24
C PRO A 253 10.27 -20.17 54.49
N ALA A 254 9.55 -20.75 53.52
CA ALA A 254 8.33 -21.61 53.66
C ALA A 254 6.92 -21.03 53.98
N GLY A 255 5.89 -21.59 53.31
CA GLY A 255 4.52 -21.66 53.87
C GLY A 255 3.32 -21.78 52.91
N GLY A 256 3.02 -22.99 52.38
CA GLY A 256 1.70 -23.38 51.83
C GLY A 256 1.25 -22.73 50.49
N GLY A 257 0.48 -23.36 49.60
CA GLY A 257 -0.09 -24.71 49.62
C GLY A 257 -1.62 -24.72 49.53
N THR A 258 -2.20 -24.80 48.32
CA THR A 258 -3.52 -25.42 48.05
C THR A 258 -3.59 -25.80 46.55
N ARG A 259 -4.17 -26.98 46.25
CA ARG A 259 -4.46 -27.47 44.90
C ARG A 259 -5.98 -27.57 44.71
N SER A 260 -6.38 -27.58 43.43
CA SER A 260 -7.49 -28.38 42.84
C SER A 260 -8.70 -27.60 42.31
N GLY A 261 -9.28 -28.13 41.23
CA GLY A 261 -10.39 -27.57 40.44
C GLY A 261 -9.90 -26.85 39.18
N GLY A 262 -9.81 -27.46 37.98
CA GLY A 262 -10.33 -28.77 37.55
C GLY A 262 -11.54 -28.60 36.63
N GLY A 263 -11.31 -28.30 35.36
CA GLY A 263 -12.38 -28.01 34.38
C GLY A 263 -11.89 -27.77 32.94
N THR A 264 -11.55 -28.85 32.24
CA THR A 264 -11.55 -28.97 30.76
C THR A 264 -12.77 -29.81 30.35
N PRO A 265 -13.20 -29.92 29.06
CA PRO A 265 -12.71 -29.33 27.79
C PRO A 265 -13.87 -28.59 27.04
N PRO A 266 -13.92 -28.42 25.69
CA PRO A 266 -12.92 -28.54 24.60
C PRO A 266 -12.70 -27.18 23.86
N LYS A 267 -11.75 -26.96 22.93
CA LYS A 267 -11.12 -27.78 21.88
C LYS A 267 -12.05 -28.27 20.76
N ASP A 268 -12.64 -27.34 20.02
CA ASP A 268 -12.74 -27.43 18.55
C ASP A 268 -13.29 -26.12 17.96
N GLU A 269 -12.49 -25.43 17.14
CA GLU A 269 -12.99 -24.53 16.08
C GLU A 269 -11.88 -24.21 15.06
N GLN A 270 -11.30 -25.28 14.49
CA GLN A 270 -10.69 -25.21 13.15
C GLN A 270 -11.55 -26.04 12.19
N ARG A 271 -11.84 -25.46 11.01
CA ARG A 271 -12.47 -26.05 9.81
C ARG A 271 -14.00 -26.16 9.77
N ARG A 272 -14.61 -25.06 9.32
CA ARG A 272 -15.62 -24.94 8.23
C ARG A 272 -15.94 -23.43 8.12
N PHE A 273 -15.87 -22.77 6.97
CA PHE A 273 -16.13 -23.21 5.61
C PHE A 273 -14.84 -23.22 4.78
N GLU A 274 -14.40 -24.35 4.24
CA GLU A 274 -14.74 -24.72 2.85
C GLU A 274 -16.22 -25.04 2.60
N GLN A 275 -16.59 -24.95 1.30
CA GLN A 275 -17.92 -25.07 0.70
C GLN A 275 -18.75 -23.78 0.70
N SER A 276 -19.33 -23.49 -0.47
CA SER A 276 -20.35 -22.46 -0.67
C SER A 276 -21.48 -22.66 0.33
N ASP A 277 -21.96 -21.55 0.91
CA ASP A 277 -22.93 -21.57 2.00
C ASP A 277 -24.21 -22.33 1.58
N PRO A 278 -24.52 -23.53 2.16
CA PRO A 278 -25.62 -24.38 1.69
C PRO A 278 -27.03 -23.81 1.91
N GLY A 279 -27.13 -22.57 2.43
CA GLY A 279 -28.37 -21.82 2.59
C GLY A 279 -28.38 -20.45 1.89
N VAL A 280 -27.28 -20.00 1.26
CA VAL A 280 -27.30 -18.82 0.39
C VAL A 280 -27.57 -19.31 -1.04
N PRO A 281 -28.80 -19.14 -1.57
CA PRO A 281 -29.09 -19.52 -2.95
C PRO A 281 -28.17 -18.77 -3.91
N ASP A 282 -27.99 -19.30 -5.13
CA ASP A 282 -27.19 -18.69 -6.19
C ASP A 282 -27.81 -17.34 -6.62
N ARG A 283 -27.59 -16.30 -5.81
CA ARG A 283 -28.21 -14.99 -5.96
C ARG A 283 -27.50 -14.24 -7.08
N VAL A 284 -28.25 -13.95 -8.13
CA VAL A 284 -27.79 -13.23 -9.30
C VAL A 284 -28.38 -11.84 -9.26
N PHE A 285 -27.54 -10.83 -9.17
CA PHE A 285 -27.97 -9.45 -9.31
C PHE A 285 -28.43 -9.22 -10.74
N VAL A 286 -29.61 -8.66 -10.95
CA VAL A 286 -30.11 -8.29 -12.27
C VAL A 286 -30.28 -6.78 -12.28
N SER A 287 -29.57 -6.09 -13.17
CA SER A 287 -29.71 -4.64 -13.32
C SER A 287 -31.14 -4.28 -13.75
N HIS A 288 -31.53 -3.03 -13.51
CA HIS A 288 -32.75 -2.54 -14.14
C HIS A 288 -32.61 -2.51 -15.67
N SER A 289 -33.74 -2.53 -16.37
CA SER A 289 -33.81 -2.37 -17.82
C SER A 289 -35.09 -1.66 -18.18
N LYS A 290 -35.01 -0.68 -19.09
CA LYS A 290 -36.19 -0.03 -19.69
C LYS A 290 -37.06 -1.04 -20.47
N ASN A 291 -36.52 -2.23 -20.76
CA ASN A 291 -37.21 -3.33 -21.41
C ASN A 291 -37.74 -4.37 -20.39
N ALA A 292 -39.01 -4.21 -19.99
CA ALA A 292 -39.66 -5.10 -19.04
C ALA A 292 -39.81 -6.54 -19.56
N ALA A 293 -40.06 -6.73 -20.86
CA ALA A 293 -40.21 -8.05 -21.48
C ALA A 293 -38.90 -8.84 -21.47
N LEU A 294 -37.77 -8.17 -21.75
CA LEU A 294 -36.43 -8.74 -21.64
C LEU A 294 -36.09 -9.09 -20.19
N LEU A 295 -36.46 -8.23 -19.23
CA LEU A 295 -36.22 -8.47 -17.81
C LEU A 295 -36.98 -9.72 -17.31
N GLU A 296 -38.22 -9.95 -17.74
CA GLU A 296 -38.95 -11.19 -17.43
C GLU A 296 -38.33 -12.43 -18.08
N GLN A 297 -37.87 -12.35 -19.33
CA GLN A 297 -37.14 -13.44 -19.99
C GLN A 297 -35.86 -13.80 -19.23
N VAL A 298 -35.08 -12.81 -18.80
CA VAL A 298 -33.86 -13.02 -17.99
C VAL A 298 -34.19 -13.67 -16.65
N LYS A 299 -35.20 -13.19 -15.91
CA LYS A 299 -35.67 -13.84 -14.66
C LYS A 299 -36.04 -15.30 -14.88
N THR A 300 -36.85 -15.57 -15.92
CA THR A 300 -37.32 -16.91 -16.26
C THR A 300 -36.16 -17.87 -16.53
N ILE A 301 -35.14 -17.43 -17.29
CA ILE A 301 -33.94 -18.21 -17.59
C ILE A 301 -33.11 -18.48 -16.32
N LEU A 302 -33.00 -17.50 -15.43
CA LEU A 302 -32.31 -17.64 -14.13
C LEU A 302 -33.00 -18.68 -13.24
N GLU A 303 -34.32 -18.58 -13.10
CA GLU A 303 -35.14 -19.50 -12.29
C GLU A 303 -35.07 -20.94 -12.82
N PHE A 304 -35.15 -21.15 -14.14
CA PHE A 304 -34.90 -22.47 -14.76
C PHE A 304 -33.49 -23.01 -14.47
N GLY A 305 -32.47 -22.14 -14.39
CA GLY A 305 -31.10 -22.49 -13.99
C GLY A 305 -30.90 -22.75 -12.49
N ARG A 306 -31.96 -22.60 -11.68
CA ARG A 306 -31.97 -22.61 -10.20
C ARG A 306 -31.20 -21.47 -9.55
N PHE A 307 -31.03 -20.36 -10.26
CA PHE A 307 -30.53 -19.10 -9.71
C PHE A 307 -31.68 -18.30 -9.09
N LEU A 308 -31.39 -17.48 -8.08
CA LEU A 308 -32.38 -16.53 -7.55
C LEU A 308 -32.08 -15.10 -8.03
N PRO A 309 -32.90 -14.51 -8.92
CA PRO A 309 -32.71 -13.13 -9.37
C PRO A 309 -33.03 -12.14 -8.24
N ILE A 310 -32.07 -11.25 -7.93
CA ILE A 310 -32.28 -10.06 -7.12
C ILE A 310 -32.25 -8.86 -8.08
N VAL A 311 -33.42 -8.31 -8.40
CA VAL A 311 -33.53 -7.16 -9.31
C VAL A 311 -33.25 -5.85 -8.56
N ALA A 312 -32.52 -4.95 -9.19
CA ALA A 312 -32.42 -3.57 -8.73
C ALA A 312 -33.74 -2.81 -8.98
N GLU A 313 -34.34 -2.33 -7.89
CA GLU A 313 -35.33 -1.24 -7.95
C GLU A 313 -34.56 0.08 -7.84
N GLU A 314 -34.62 0.89 -8.89
CA GLU A 314 -33.98 2.20 -8.94
C GLU A 314 -34.93 3.26 -8.36
N GLU A 315 -34.58 3.85 -7.22
CA GLU A 315 -35.21 5.11 -6.81
C GLU A 315 -34.62 6.23 -7.66
N GLU A 316 -35.43 6.81 -8.56
CA GLU A 316 -35.04 7.82 -9.54
C GLU A 316 -34.37 9.04 -8.89
N THR A 317 -33.05 8.96 -8.71
CA THR A 317 -32.21 10.04 -8.22
C THR A 317 -31.12 10.30 -9.25
N THR A 318 -31.42 11.23 -10.17
CA THR A 318 -30.58 11.64 -11.32
C THR A 318 -29.17 12.14 -10.96
N ALA A 319 -28.83 12.20 -9.67
CA ALA A 319 -27.57 12.70 -9.13
C ALA A 319 -26.65 11.60 -8.53
N ILE A 320 -27.10 10.35 -8.38
CA ILE A 320 -26.32 9.28 -7.75
C ILE A 320 -26.20 8.09 -8.74
N PRO A 321 -25.04 7.89 -9.40
CA PRO A 321 -24.91 6.91 -10.48
C PRO A 321 -25.13 5.44 -10.10
N VAL A 322 -24.98 5.08 -8.82
CA VAL A 322 -25.44 3.80 -8.26
C VAL A 322 -25.95 4.06 -6.84
N PRO A 323 -27.27 4.01 -6.58
CA PRO A 323 -27.82 4.23 -5.25
C PRO A 323 -27.31 3.21 -4.21
N GLU A 324 -27.23 3.61 -2.94
CA GLU A 324 -26.81 2.69 -1.86
C GLU A 324 -27.68 1.43 -1.76
N LYS A 325 -28.97 1.54 -2.11
CA LYS A 325 -29.90 0.40 -2.21
C LYS A 325 -29.46 -0.60 -3.28
N VAL A 326 -29.04 -0.11 -4.45
CA VAL A 326 -28.51 -0.96 -5.54
C VAL A 326 -27.21 -1.64 -5.07
N LEU A 327 -26.26 -0.89 -4.50
CA LEU A 327 -25.03 -1.48 -3.92
C LEU A 327 -25.31 -2.50 -2.80
N SER A 328 -26.35 -2.28 -1.99
CA SER A 328 -26.78 -3.21 -0.92
C SER A 328 -27.39 -4.49 -1.50
N SER A 329 -28.18 -4.40 -2.57
CA SER A 329 -28.68 -5.55 -3.32
C SER A 329 -27.53 -6.30 -4.02
N MET A 330 -26.58 -5.57 -4.60
CA MET A 330 -25.41 -6.16 -5.24
C MET A 330 -24.57 -7.00 -4.25
N ARG A 331 -24.28 -6.46 -3.06
CA ARG A 331 -23.52 -7.17 -2.00
C ARG A 331 -24.19 -8.46 -1.47
N LYS A 332 -25.46 -8.71 -1.80
CA LYS A 332 -26.20 -9.93 -1.43
C LYS A 332 -26.15 -11.02 -2.52
N CYS A 333 -25.43 -10.77 -3.61
CA CYS A 333 -25.35 -11.65 -4.78
C CYS A 333 -23.93 -12.19 -4.99
N GLY A 334 -23.80 -13.31 -5.72
CA GLY A 334 -22.51 -13.91 -6.08
C GLY A 334 -22.05 -13.62 -7.52
N SER A 335 -22.98 -13.21 -8.37
CA SER A 335 -22.76 -12.85 -9.78
C SER A 335 -23.81 -11.84 -10.25
N ALA A 336 -23.63 -11.29 -11.47
CA ALA A 336 -24.57 -10.34 -12.07
C ALA A 336 -24.92 -10.63 -13.53
N VAL A 337 -26.13 -10.19 -13.91
CA VAL A 337 -26.60 -10.03 -15.28
C VAL A 337 -26.98 -8.56 -15.46
N ILE A 338 -26.30 -7.86 -16.38
CA ILE A 338 -26.52 -6.42 -16.60
C ILE A 338 -27.04 -6.19 -18.02
N SER A 339 -28.19 -5.54 -18.09
CA SER A 339 -28.83 -5.12 -19.34
C SER A 339 -28.18 -3.84 -19.87
N VAL A 340 -27.76 -3.85 -21.13
CA VAL A 340 -27.21 -2.69 -21.83
C VAL A 340 -28.07 -2.38 -23.03
N SER A 341 -28.99 -1.41 -22.87
CA SER A 341 -29.94 -0.99 -23.89
C SER A 341 -29.40 0.14 -24.77
N ALA A 342 -29.84 0.17 -26.04
CA ALA A 342 -29.66 1.32 -26.92
C ALA A 342 -30.50 2.52 -26.43
N ASP A 343 -29.87 3.47 -25.72
CA ASP A 343 -30.51 4.67 -25.18
C ASP A 343 -30.35 5.84 -26.16
N GLU A 344 -31.43 6.52 -26.57
CA GLU A 344 -31.36 7.61 -27.57
C GLU A 344 -30.47 8.78 -27.11
N ALA A 345 -30.28 8.97 -25.80
CA ALA A 345 -29.33 9.94 -25.24
C ALA A 345 -27.85 9.61 -25.54
N GLU A 346 -27.54 8.34 -25.81
CA GLU A 346 -26.19 7.81 -26.11
C GLU A 346 -25.99 7.54 -27.62
N ARG A 347 -26.94 7.98 -28.45
CA ARG A 347 -26.89 7.77 -29.89
C ARG A 347 -25.79 8.63 -30.53
N ARG A 348 -25.00 7.99 -31.39
CA ARG A 348 -23.88 8.60 -32.11
C ARG A 348 -24.26 8.98 -33.54
N ASP A 349 -23.44 9.85 -34.14
CA ASP A 349 -23.60 10.33 -35.52
C ASP A 349 -23.58 9.20 -36.57
N ASP A 350 -22.95 8.05 -36.25
CA ASP A 350 -22.90 6.86 -37.11
C ASP A 350 -24.14 5.96 -37.02
N GLY A 351 -25.13 6.34 -36.20
CA GLY A 351 -26.36 5.57 -35.97
C GLY A 351 -26.22 4.43 -34.96
N THR A 352 -25.05 4.24 -34.35
CA THR A 352 -24.82 3.29 -33.25
C THR A 352 -25.01 3.95 -31.88
N TYR A 353 -25.08 3.13 -30.84
CA TYR A 353 -25.37 3.59 -29.48
C TYR A 353 -24.16 3.36 -28.57
N GLY A 354 -23.86 4.35 -27.72
CA GLY A 354 -22.96 4.22 -26.59
C GLY A 354 -23.57 3.42 -25.44
N ILE A 355 -22.77 3.21 -24.39
CA ILE A 355 -23.26 2.68 -23.12
C ILE A 355 -23.56 3.87 -22.22
N ASN A 356 -24.79 3.92 -21.69
CA ASN A 356 -25.21 4.91 -20.70
C ASN A 356 -24.24 4.92 -19.51
N GLN A 357 -23.78 6.10 -19.11
CA GLN A 357 -22.75 6.25 -18.08
C GLN A 357 -23.12 5.59 -16.73
N ASN A 358 -24.40 5.57 -16.35
CA ASN A 358 -24.85 4.89 -15.12
C ASN A 358 -24.66 3.36 -15.24
N VAL A 359 -25.10 2.77 -16.35
CA VAL A 359 -24.92 1.34 -16.65
C VAL A 359 -23.44 0.97 -16.70
N LEU A 360 -22.58 1.85 -17.24
CA LEU A 360 -21.13 1.63 -17.23
C LEU A 360 -20.54 1.57 -15.80
N ILE A 361 -21.08 2.35 -14.87
CA ILE A 361 -20.67 2.36 -13.46
C ILE A 361 -21.24 1.13 -12.72
N GLU A 362 -22.48 0.71 -13.01
CA GLU A 362 -23.02 -0.57 -12.50
C GLU A 362 -22.17 -1.77 -12.95
N ILE A 363 -21.76 -1.79 -14.22
CA ILE A 363 -20.83 -2.80 -14.75
C ILE A 363 -19.53 -2.76 -13.94
N GLY A 364 -18.91 -1.59 -13.78
CA GLY A 364 -17.69 -1.43 -12.97
C GLY A 364 -17.84 -1.94 -11.52
N ALA A 365 -18.97 -1.66 -10.88
CA ALA A 365 -19.28 -2.12 -9.52
C ALA A 365 -19.47 -3.65 -9.46
N ALA A 366 -20.18 -4.24 -10.42
CA ALA A 366 -20.39 -5.68 -10.49
C ALA A 366 -19.07 -6.45 -10.74
N PHE A 367 -18.20 -5.92 -11.60
CA PHE A 367 -16.86 -6.47 -11.81
C PHE A 367 -16.07 -6.58 -10.50
N ALA A 368 -16.10 -5.52 -9.69
CA ALA A 368 -15.37 -5.44 -8.43
C ALA A 368 -15.98 -6.32 -7.32
N LEU A 369 -17.31 -6.51 -7.33
CA LEU A 369 -18.01 -7.30 -6.31
C LEU A 369 -18.02 -8.81 -6.58
N TYR A 370 -18.00 -9.24 -7.85
CA TYR A 370 -18.24 -10.64 -8.22
C TYR A 370 -17.04 -11.35 -8.86
N ASP A 371 -15.85 -10.76 -8.79
CA ASP A 371 -14.64 -11.25 -9.47
C ASP A 371 -14.90 -11.64 -10.94
N ARG A 372 -15.41 -10.66 -11.70
CA ARG A 372 -15.77 -10.82 -13.13
C ARG A 372 -16.85 -11.86 -13.44
N ARG A 373 -17.55 -12.43 -12.46
CA ARG A 373 -18.78 -13.24 -12.65
C ARG A 373 -19.96 -12.34 -13.06
N VAL A 374 -19.85 -11.75 -14.24
CA VAL A 374 -20.80 -10.80 -14.84
C VAL A 374 -21.12 -11.25 -16.26
N VAL A 375 -22.40 -11.31 -16.60
CA VAL A 375 -22.88 -11.48 -17.98
C VAL A 375 -23.52 -10.18 -18.44
N LEU A 376 -23.10 -9.65 -19.60
CA LEU A 376 -23.79 -8.53 -20.23
C LEU A 376 -24.87 -9.05 -21.18
N VAL A 377 -26.07 -8.49 -21.09
CA VAL A 377 -27.19 -8.70 -22.02
C VAL A 377 -27.35 -7.41 -22.82
N VAL A 378 -26.94 -7.42 -24.09
CA VAL A 378 -26.61 -6.21 -24.85
C VAL A 378 -27.46 -6.10 -26.11
N ASP A 379 -28.06 -4.93 -26.34
CA ASP A 379 -28.75 -4.63 -27.60
C ASP A 379 -27.71 -4.61 -28.73
N LYS A 380 -27.95 -5.34 -29.83
CA LYS A 380 -27.02 -5.42 -30.98
C LYS A 380 -26.61 -4.05 -31.56
N ARG A 381 -27.39 -2.99 -31.32
CA ARG A 381 -27.12 -1.62 -31.79
C ARG A 381 -26.11 -0.87 -30.92
N VAL A 382 -25.79 -1.38 -29.73
CA VAL A 382 -24.82 -0.79 -28.79
C VAL A 382 -23.39 -1.26 -29.12
N GLN A 383 -22.48 -0.31 -29.30
CA GLN A 383 -21.06 -0.60 -29.40
C GLN A 383 -20.40 -0.60 -28.01
N LEU A 384 -20.06 -1.80 -27.52
CA LEU A 384 -19.27 -1.96 -26.30
C LEU A 384 -17.83 -1.43 -26.49
N PRO A 385 -17.30 -0.62 -25.56
CA PRO A 385 -15.89 -0.23 -25.56
C PRO A 385 -14.99 -1.45 -25.31
N SER A 386 -13.74 -1.37 -25.77
CA SER A 386 -12.80 -2.51 -25.84
C SER A 386 -12.50 -3.16 -24.50
N ASN A 387 -12.55 -2.41 -23.40
CA ASN A 387 -12.38 -2.90 -22.04
C ASN A 387 -13.49 -3.85 -21.56
N LEU A 388 -14.67 -3.86 -22.21
CA LEU A 388 -15.79 -4.76 -21.88
C LEU A 388 -15.92 -5.96 -22.84
N GLN A 389 -15.09 -6.03 -23.89
CA GLN A 389 -15.19 -7.10 -24.90
C GLN A 389 -14.74 -8.48 -24.39
N GLY A 390 -13.99 -8.55 -23.29
CA GLY A 390 -13.53 -9.79 -22.66
C GLY A 390 -14.57 -10.48 -21.76
N LEU A 391 -15.81 -9.97 -21.70
CA LEU A 391 -16.89 -10.52 -20.88
C LEU A 391 -17.71 -11.58 -21.60
N TYR A 392 -18.40 -12.40 -20.80
CA TYR A 392 -19.55 -13.15 -21.28
C TYR A 392 -20.64 -12.17 -21.73
N ARG A 393 -20.97 -12.20 -23.02
CA ARG A 393 -22.02 -11.36 -23.61
C ARG A 393 -23.07 -12.20 -24.31
N SER A 394 -24.32 -11.79 -24.12
CA SER A 394 -25.50 -12.31 -24.82
C SER A 394 -26.17 -11.14 -25.53
N GLU A 395 -26.34 -11.26 -26.85
CA GLU A 395 -26.88 -10.17 -27.68
C GLU A 395 -28.38 -10.38 -27.91
N TYR A 396 -29.18 -9.31 -27.78
CA TYR A 396 -30.62 -9.30 -28.02
C TYR A 396 -31.01 -8.25 -29.07
N GLU A 397 -32.22 -8.37 -29.61
CA GLU A 397 -32.74 -7.47 -30.65
C GLU A 397 -34.23 -7.20 -30.41
N GLY A 398 -34.63 -5.92 -30.42
CA GLY A 398 -35.97 -5.53 -29.99
C GLY A 398 -36.22 -5.92 -28.53
N ASP A 399 -37.26 -6.71 -28.30
CA ASP A 399 -37.70 -7.13 -26.97
C ASP A 399 -37.42 -8.61 -26.64
N GLU A 400 -36.72 -9.33 -27.52
CA GLU A 400 -36.52 -10.79 -27.40
C GLU A 400 -35.05 -11.20 -27.22
N LEU A 401 -34.80 -12.00 -26.20
CA LEU A 401 -33.54 -12.72 -26.02
C LEU A 401 -33.62 -14.07 -26.74
N GLY A 402 -33.16 -14.11 -28.00
CA GLY A 402 -33.21 -15.32 -28.82
C GLY A 402 -32.56 -16.54 -28.15
N TRP A 403 -33.08 -17.74 -28.44
CA TRP A 403 -32.70 -19.03 -27.81
C TRP A 403 -31.19 -19.23 -27.58
N THR A 404 -30.37 -18.95 -28.61
CA THR A 404 -28.90 -19.09 -28.54
C THR A 404 -28.26 -18.13 -27.53
N ALA A 405 -28.82 -16.94 -27.33
CA ALA A 405 -28.38 -15.97 -26.34
C ALA A 405 -28.80 -16.39 -24.92
N GLY A 406 -30.04 -16.85 -24.73
CA GLY A 406 -30.49 -17.42 -23.45
C GLY A 406 -29.66 -18.64 -23.00
N MET A 407 -29.29 -19.53 -23.93
CA MET A 407 -28.42 -20.68 -23.66
C MET A 407 -26.98 -20.25 -23.27
N LYS A 408 -26.45 -19.19 -23.89
CA LYS A 408 -25.14 -18.61 -23.52
C LYS A 408 -25.17 -18.02 -22.11
N LEU A 409 -26.22 -17.27 -21.77
CA LEU A 409 -26.46 -16.72 -20.44
C LEU A 409 -26.48 -17.82 -19.37
N GLN A 410 -27.30 -18.87 -19.57
CA GLN A 410 -27.42 -19.99 -18.63
C GLN A 410 -26.09 -20.77 -18.48
N LYS A 411 -25.35 -20.98 -19.57
CA LYS A 411 -24.02 -21.63 -19.53
C LYS A 411 -22.99 -20.79 -18.78
N ALA A 412 -22.92 -19.48 -19.04
CA ALA A 412 -21.97 -18.60 -18.36
C ALA A 412 -22.19 -18.57 -16.84
N LEU A 413 -23.46 -18.48 -16.40
CA LEU A 413 -23.82 -18.51 -14.99
C LEU A 413 -23.60 -19.88 -14.33
N THR A 414 -23.77 -20.97 -15.09
CA THR A 414 -23.43 -22.32 -14.59
C THR A 414 -21.93 -22.47 -14.37
N ASN A 415 -21.10 -21.98 -15.30
CA ASN A 415 -19.64 -21.93 -15.11
C ASN A 415 -19.26 -21.11 -13.85
N PHE A 416 -19.94 -19.97 -13.59
CA PHE A 416 -19.74 -19.12 -12.41
C PHE A 416 -20.17 -19.76 -11.07
N ARG A 417 -20.86 -20.90 -11.12
CA ARG A 417 -21.26 -21.69 -9.93
C ARG A 417 -20.33 -22.88 -9.70
N GLU A 418 -19.70 -23.38 -10.77
CA GLU A 418 -18.73 -24.48 -10.71
C GLU A 418 -17.30 -24.00 -10.40
N HIS A 419 -17.01 -22.70 -10.57
CA HIS A 419 -15.71 -22.04 -10.37
C HIS A 419 -15.87 -20.70 -9.62
#